data_AF-A0A078JYA8-F1
#
_entry.id   AF-A0A078JYA8-F1
#
_cell.length_a   1.000
_cell.length_b   1.000
_cell.length_c   1.000
_cell.angle_alpha   90.00
_cell.angle_beta   90.00
_cell.angle_gamma   90.00
#
_symmetry.space_group_name_H-M   'P 1'
#
loop_
_entity.id
_entity.type
_entity.pdbx_description
1 polymer ?
#
loop_
_entity_poly.entity_id
_entity_poly.type
_entity_poly.pdbx_seq_one_letter_code
_entity_poly.pdbx_strand_id
1 'polypeptide(L)'
;LSLSLSLSLSLSLSLSLSLSLSLLAWWFCLNSPPFACLFTGNPALANEATAIAISVLTQNVDCFKQWVVLYKENLEASVALLNKLVDEWKYHSLKLSSSSSDTLTVKHAINSFRMKNEKAITEDVANPSLYKEADQACKLISSRLSRGIGIAPLTAMVIAGVVGAGAAHALIYLARSKKSFS
;
A
#
# COMPACT_ATOMS: atom_id res chain seq x y z
N LEU A 1 -31.05 28.15 -19.28
CA LEU A 1 -30.61 28.70 -17.98
C LEU A 1 -30.88 27.77 -16.79
N SER A 2 -32.07 27.16 -16.66
CA SER A 2 -32.46 26.35 -15.49
C SER A 2 -31.54 25.14 -15.21
N LEU A 3 -31.18 24.32 -16.21
CA LEU A 3 -30.29 23.16 -16.00
C LEU A 3 -28.88 23.55 -15.50
N SER A 4 -28.33 24.65 -16.01
CA SER A 4 -26.99 25.12 -15.63
C SER A 4 -26.96 25.59 -14.18
N LEU A 5 -28.04 26.23 -13.73
CA LEU A 5 -28.21 26.66 -12.33
C LEU A 5 -28.31 25.45 -11.39
N SER A 6 -29.09 24.42 -11.75
CA SER A 6 -29.25 23.20 -10.95
C SER A 6 -27.96 22.38 -10.83
N LEU A 7 -27.17 22.29 -11.91
CA LEU A 7 -25.89 21.59 -11.90
C LEU A 7 -24.86 22.32 -11.03
N SER A 8 -24.83 23.65 -11.12
CA SER A 8 -23.93 24.50 -10.31
C SER A 8 -24.26 24.46 -8.82
N LEU A 9 -25.56 24.40 -8.48
CA LEU A 9 -26.02 24.28 -7.10
C LEU A 9 -25.71 22.89 -6.51
N SER A 10 -25.87 21.83 -7.32
CA SER A 10 -25.55 20.45 -6.90
C SER A 10 -24.05 20.23 -6.70
N LEU A 11 -23.23 20.81 -7.59
CA LEU A 11 -21.77 20.74 -7.50
C LEU A 11 -21.26 21.55 -6.30
N SER A 12 -21.83 22.75 -6.06
CA SER A 12 -21.53 23.56 -4.89
C SER A 12 -21.93 22.88 -3.59
N LEU A 13 -23.11 22.25 -3.53
CA LEU A 13 -23.58 21.54 -2.34
C LEU A 13 -22.72 20.29 -2.05
N SER A 14 -22.29 19.58 -3.11
CA SER A 14 -21.37 18.43 -3.00
C SER A 14 -19.97 18.86 -2.58
N LEU A 15 -19.47 19.96 -3.12
CA LEU A 15 -18.17 20.52 -2.76
C LEU A 15 -18.19 21.07 -1.34
N SER A 16 -19.27 21.73 -0.91
CA SER A 16 -19.45 22.20 0.46
C SER A 16 -19.64 21.07 1.47
N LEU A 17 -20.32 19.97 1.10
CA LEU A 17 -20.40 18.77 1.94
C LEU A 17 -19.05 18.04 2.02
N SER A 18 -18.28 18.03 0.93
CA SER A 18 -16.91 17.50 0.90
C SER A 18 -15.94 18.37 1.69
N LEU A 19 -16.07 19.70 1.61
CA LEU A 19 -15.24 20.67 2.34
C LEU A 19 -15.60 20.68 3.83
N SER A 20 -16.87 20.52 4.18
CA SER A 20 -17.31 20.38 5.57
C SER A 20 -16.89 19.04 6.16
N LEU A 21 -16.93 17.94 5.39
CA LEU A 21 -16.39 16.64 5.81
C LEU A 21 -14.86 16.66 5.94
N SER A 22 -14.15 17.42 5.10
CA SER A 22 -12.68 17.54 5.17
C SER A 22 -12.21 18.55 6.22
N LEU A 23 -12.98 19.61 6.53
CA LEU A 23 -12.74 20.47 7.68
C LEU A 23 -13.13 19.80 9.01
N LEU A 24 -14.20 18.98 9.01
CA LEU A 24 -14.50 18.06 10.11
C LEU A 24 -13.42 16.98 10.24
N ALA A 25 -12.88 16.44 9.14
CA ALA A 25 -11.75 15.52 9.16
C ALA A 25 -10.46 16.21 9.61
N TRP A 26 -10.24 17.50 9.31
CA TRP A 26 -9.11 18.26 9.84
C TRP A 26 -9.27 18.56 11.33
N TRP A 27 -10.48 18.92 11.77
CA TRP A 27 -10.79 19.07 13.20
C TRP A 27 -10.73 17.73 13.95
N PHE A 28 -11.10 16.62 13.30
CA PHE A 28 -10.90 15.25 13.81
C PHE A 28 -9.43 14.81 13.80
N CYS A 29 -8.65 15.16 12.78
CA CYS A 29 -7.23 14.84 12.67
C CYS A 29 -6.36 15.61 13.66
N LEU A 30 -6.78 16.82 14.06
CA LEU A 30 -6.06 17.66 15.03
C LEU A 30 -6.61 17.55 16.46
N ASN A 31 -7.84 17.03 16.67
CA ASN A 31 -8.52 17.05 17.97
C ASN A 31 -9.43 15.84 18.30
N SER A 32 -9.45 14.74 17.55
CA SER A 32 -10.47 13.70 17.78
C SER A 32 -9.99 12.26 17.46
N PRO A 33 -10.79 11.22 17.77
CA PRO A 33 -10.34 9.89 18.22
C PRO A 33 -10.24 8.74 17.17
N PRO A 34 -10.05 8.90 15.85
CA PRO A 34 -9.91 7.74 14.97
C PRO A 34 -8.53 7.08 15.08
N PHE A 35 -7.47 7.86 15.33
CA PHE A 35 -6.21 7.27 15.80
C PHE A 35 -6.40 6.70 17.21
N ALA A 36 -7.02 7.46 18.14
CA ALA A 36 -7.29 6.96 19.50
C ALA A 36 -8.12 5.64 19.56
N CYS A 37 -9.06 5.45 18.62
CA CYS A 37 -9.91 4.27 18.50
C CYS A 37 -9.22 3.08 17.86
N LEU A 38 -8.11 3.27 17.12
CA LEU A 38 -7.26 2.14 16.73
C LEU A 38 -6.69 1.42 17.96
N PHE A 39 -6.63 2.08 19.12
CA PHE A 39 -6.04 1.57 20.36
C PHE A 39 -7.06 1.02 21.35
N THR A 40 -8.36 1.05 21.02
CA THR A 40 -9.37 0.38 21.86
C THR A 40 -9.35 -1.10 21.49
N GLY A 41 -8.98 -1.98 22.42
CA GLY A 41 -8.70 -3.40 22.19
C GLY A 41 -9.90 -4.27 21.76
N ASN A 42 -10.92 -3.68 21.12
CA ASN A 42 -12.04 -4.40 20.52
C ASN A 42 -11.74 -4.67 19.03
N PRO A 43 -11.57 -5.93 18.61
CA PRO A 43 -11.16 -6.29 17.25
C PRO A 43 -12.19 -5.88 16.18
N ALA A 44 -13.49 -5.87 16.50
CA ALA A 44 -14.52 -5.42 15.55
C ALA A 44 -14.39 -3.92 15.26
N LEU A 45 -14.10 -3.13 16.30
CA LEU A 45 -13.92 -1.68 16.18
C LEU A 45 -12.58 -1.31 15.54
N ALA A 46 -11.52 -2.08 15.82
CA ALA A 46 -10.21 -1.90 15.19
C ALA A 46 -10.27 -2.07 13.67
N ASN A 47 -11.09 -3.00 13.16
CA ASN A 47 -11.26 -3.19 11.72
C ASN A 47 -11.95 -1.99 11.05
N GLU A 48 -12.97 -1.41 11.69
CA GLU A 48 -13.65 -0.21 11.18
C GLU A 48 -12.74 1.02 11.27
N ALA A 49 -12.04 1.20 12.39
CA ALA A 49 -11.09 2.30 12.60
C ALA A 49 -9.94 2.26 11.57
N THR A 50 -9.38 1.08 11.28
CA THR A 50 -8.36 0.93 10.23
C THR A 50 -8.89 1.23 8.84
N ALA A 51 -10.14 0.84 8.52
CA ALA A 51 -10.76 1.17 7.23
C ALA A 51 -10.97 2.69 7.08
N ILE A 52 -11.42 3.35 8.14
CA ILE A 52 -11.56 4.82 8.18
C ILE A 52 -10.19 5.49 8.02
N ALA A 53 -9.17 5.02 8.74
CA ALA A 53 -7.81 5.55 8.64
C ALA A 53 -7.25 5.43 7.22
N ILE A 54 -7.43 4.29 6.55
CA ILE A 54 -7.05 4.12 5.13
C ILE A 54 -7.83 5.09 4.24
N SER A 55 -9.13 5.24 4.45
CA SER A 55 -9.95 6.19 3.69
C SER A 55 -9.41 7.62 3.82
N VAL A 56 -9.06 8.06 5.04
CA VAL A 56 -8.45 9.38 5.28
C VAL A 56 -7.09 9.50 4.59
N LEU A 57 -6.21 8.50 4.73
CA LEU A 57 -4.88 8.49 4.09
C LEU A 57 -4.95 8.54 2.56
N THR A 58 -5.97 7.93 1.95
CA THR A 58 -6.18 7.94 0.49
C THR A 58 -6.84 9.21 -0.03
N GLN A 59 -7.58 9.94 0.82
CA GLN A 59 -8.16 11.23 0.48
C GLN A 59 -7.18 12.38 0.67
N ASN A 60 -6.30 12.27 1.67
CA ASN A 60 -5.28 13.27 1.95
C ASN A 60 -3.96 12.61 2.35
N VAL A 61 -3.00 12.62 1.42
CA VAL A 61 -1.67 12.04 1.64
C VAL A 61 -0.83 12.80 2.66
N ASP A 62 -1.16 14.05 3.00
CA ASP A 62 -0.49 14.77 4.09
C ASP A 62 -0.74 14.11 5.45
N CYS A 63 -1.81 13.32 5.59
CA CYS A 63 -2.06 12.53 6.80
C CYS A 63 -0.94 11.51 7.09
N PHE A 64 -0.16 11.10 6.08
CA PHE A 64 1.05 10.30 6.30
C PHE A 64 2.10 11.04 7.13
N LYS A 65 2.20 12.38 7.02
CA LYS A 65 3.14 13.18 7.82
C LYS A 65 2.79 13.12 9.30
N GLN A 66 1.50 13.17 9.63
CA GLN A 66 1.04 13.04 11.01
C GLN A 66 1.25 11.63 11.55
N TRP A 67 0.97 10.62 10.73
CA TRP A 67 1.22 9.23 11.11
C TRP A 67 2.71 8.97 11.42
N VAL A 68 3.63 9.59 10.67
CA VAL A 68 5.08 9.55 10.93
C VAL A 68 5.46 10.05 12.33
N VAL A 69 4.75 11.03 12.87
CA VAL A 69 4.96 11.57 14.22
C VAL A 69 4.45 10.58 15.27
N LEU A 70 3.22 10.10 15.12
CA LEU A 70 2.54 9.24 16.10
C LEU A 70 2.99 7.77 16.08
N TYR A 71 3.77 7.37 15.07
CA TYR A 71 4.11 5.98 14.78
C TYR A 71 4.62 5.17 16.00
N LYS A 72 5.56 5.73 16.76
CA LYS A 72 6.20 5.01 17.87
C LYS A 72 5.32 4.91 19.11
N GLU A 73 4.50 5.93 19.36
CA GLU A 73 3.58 5.98 20.49
C GLU A 73 2.50 4.89 20.37
N ASN A 74 2.32 4.37 19.16
CA ASN A 74 1.12 3.66 18.71
C ASN A 74 1.48 2.54 17.73
N LEU A 75 2.54 1.79 18.06
CA LEU A 75 3.17 0.83 17.16
C LEU A 75 2.22 -0.30 16.75
N GLU A 76 1.48 -0.88 17.72
CA GLU A 76 0.60 -2.03 17.47
C GLU A 76 -0.51 -1.68 16.46
N ALA A 77 -1.18 -0.54 16.62
CA ALA A 77 -2.14 -0.08 15.61
C ALA A 77 -1.48 0.26 14.28
N SER A 78 -0.27 0.81 14.31
CA SER A 78 0.46 1.14 13.08
C SER A 78 0.80 -0.12 12.30
N VAL A 79 1.16 -1.22 12.98
CA VAL A 79 1.35 -2.55 12.38
C VAL A 79 0.05 -3.02 11.74
N ALA A 80 -1.07 -2.99 12.48
CA ALA A 80 -2.38 -3.40 11.96
C ALA A 80 -2.80 -2.58 10.73
N LEU A 81 -2.59 -1.26 10.77
CA LEU A 81 -2.90 -0.36 9.66
C LEU A 81 -1.98 -0.59 8.45
N LEU A 82 -0.68 -0.81 8.66
CA LEU A 82 0.27 -1.15 7.61
C LEU A 82 -0.06 -2.48 6.93
N ASN A 83 -0.39 -3.51 7.71
CA ASN A 83 -0.80 -4.81 7.18
C ASN A 83 -2.08 -4.70 6.36
N LYS A 84 -3.09 -3.98 6.87
CA LYS A 84 -4.32 -3.76 6.11
C LYS A 84 -4.08 -2.96 4.83
N LEU A 85 -3.17 -1.99 4.86
CA LEU A 85 -2.77 -1.25 3.67
C LEU A 85 -2.03 -2.15 2.66
N VAL A 86 -1.27 -3.15 3.12
CA VAL A 86 -0.71 -4.21 2.26
C VAL A 86 -1.83 -5.07 1.67
N ASP A 87 -2.79 -5.54 2.45
CA ASP A 87 -3.85 -6.41 1.95
C ASP A 87 -4.74 -5.71 0.92
N GLU A 88 -5.07 -4.44 1.19
CA GLU A 88 -5.96 -3.65 0.37
C GLU A 88 -5.24 -2.79 -0.68
N TRP A 89 -3.92 -2.95 -0.83
CA TRP A 89 -3.09 -2.08 -1.68
C TRP A 89 -3.64 -1.91 -3.10
N LYS A 90 -4.14 -2.99 -3.70
CA LYS A 90 -4.70 -2.98 -5.07
C LYS A 90 -5.90 -2.04 -5.24
N TYR A 91 -6.62 -1.74 -4.16
CA TYR A 91 -7.78 -0.84 -4.17
C TYR A 91 -7.37 0.62 -3.99
N HIS A 92 -6.29 0.85 -3.24
CA HIS A 92 -5.89 2.19 -2.79
C HIS A 92 -4.70 2.76 -3.57
N SER A 93 -3.93 1.92 -4.26
CA SER A 93 -2.67 2.31 -4.90
C SER A 93 -2.85 3.40 -5.95
N LEU A 94 -3.95 3.38 -6.71
CA LEU A 94 -4.23 4.42 -7.71
C LEU A 94 -4.45 5.80 -7.07
N LYS A 95 -5.07 5.85 -5.89
CA LYS A 95 -5.29 7.08 -5.14
C LYS A 95 -4.01 7.53 -4.42
N LEU A 96 -3.23 6.59 -3.90
CA LEU A 96 -1.97 6.90 -3.20
C LEU A 96 -0.82 7.23 -4.17
N SER A 97 -0.99 6.94 -5.45
CA SER A 97 -0.02 7.22 -6.51
C SER A 97 -0.64 8.03 -7.65
N SER A 98 -1.70 8.80 -7.35
CA SER A 98 -2.39 9.65 -8.33
C SER A 98 -1.49 10.75 -8.89
N SER A 99 -0.65 11.33 -8.04
CA SER A 99 0.32 12.35 -8.40
C SER A 99 1.74 11.92 -8.02
N SER A 100 2.73 12.46 -8.74
CA SER A 100 4.14 12.32 -8.38
C SER A 100 4.41 12.84 -6.96
N SER A 101 3.80 13.97 -6.59
CA SER A 101 3.92 14.55 -5.24
C SER A 101 3.34 13.64 -4.16
N ASP A 102 2.17 13.05 -4.43
CA ASP A 102 1.50 12.13 -3.50
C ASP A 102 2.35 10.87 -3.30
N THR A 103 2.84 10.32 -4.40
CA THR A 103 3.75 9.16 -4.40
C THR A 103 5.02 9.45 -3.57
N LEU A 104 5.61 10.64 -3.71
CA LEU A 104 6.78 11.05 -2.94
C LEU A 104 6.47 11.18 -1.45
N THR A 105 5.31 11.73 -1.09
CA THR A 105 4.86 11.86 0.30
C THR A 105 4.70 10.49 0.97
N VAL A 106 4.04 9.55 0.29
CA VAL A 106 3.89 8.18 0.78
C VAL A 106 5.25 7.48 0.87
N LYS A 107 6.10 7.58 -0.16
CA LYS A 107 7.46 7.00 -0.14
C LYS A 107 8.29 7.53 1.04
N HIS A 108 8.24 8.83 1.29
CA HIS A 108 8.95 9.45 2.40
C HIS A 108 8.48 8.90 3.75
N ALA A 109 7.15 8.79 3.95
CA ALA A 109 6.59 8.25 5.18
C ALA A 109 6.96 6.77 5.40
N ILE A 110 6.80 5.93 4.38
CA ILE A 110 7.18 4.51 4.44
C ILE A 110 8.67 4.33 4.74
N ASN A 111 9.54 5.17 4.15
CA ASN A 111 10.96 5.14 4.46
C ASN A 111 11.24 5.59 5.91
N SER A 112 10.49 6.58 6.41
CA SER A 112 10.61 7.01 7.81
C SER A 112 10.23 5.91 8.79
N PHE A 113 9.16 5.16 8.52
CA PHE A 113 8.78 4.01 9.35
C PHE A 113 9.86 2.93 9.35
N ARG A 114 10.38 2.59 8.16
CA ARG A 114 11.48 1.61 8.04
C ARG A 114 12.71 2.01 8.85
N MET A 115 13.18 3.26 8.74
CA MET A 115 14.32 3.73 9.55
C MET A 115 14.04 3.64 11.06
N LYS A 116 12.81 3.95 11.49
CA LYS A 116 12.42 3.81 12.90
C LYS A 116 12.41 2.35 13.35
N ASN A 117 11.98 1.43 12.48
CA ASN A 117 11.92 0.00 12.76
C ASN A 117 13.32 -0.62 12.83
N GLU A 118 14.15 -0.35 11.83
CA GLU A 118 15.54 -0.83 11.78
C GLU A 118 16.30 -0.41 13.03
N LYS A 119 16.19 0.87 13.42
CA LYS A 119 16.78 1.39 14.65
C LYS A 119 16.33 0.61 15.89
N ALA A 120 15.02 0.41 16.06
CA ALA A 120 14.47 -0.29 17.22
C ALA A 120 14.86 -1.78 17.26
N ILE A 121 15.03 -2.42 16.09
CA ILE A 121 15.51 -3.80 15.97
C ILE A 121 16.99 -3.91 16.36
N THR A 122 17.81 -2.93 15.99
CA THR A 122 19.26 -2.93 16.32
C THR A 122 19.54 -2.56 17.77
N GLU A 123 18.69 -1.75 18.40
CA GLU A 123 18.85 -1.26 19.77
C GLU A 123 18.24 -2.20 20.84
N ASP A 124 17.76 -3.39 20.45
CA ASP A 124 17.09 -4.39 21.32
C ASP A 124 15.99 -3.78 22.22
N VAL A 125 15.15 -2.93 21.62
CA VAL A 125 14.04 -2.27 22.31
C VAL A 125 12.91 -3.28 22.58
N ALA A 126 12.08 -3.04 23.59
CA ALA A 126 10.87 -3.81 23.87
C ALA A 126 10.02 -4.04 22.60
N ASN A 127 9.50 -5.27 22.45
CA ASN A 127 8.69 -5.74 21.31
C ASN A 127 9.39 -5.73 19.94
N PRO A 128 10.57 -6.38 19.79
CA PRO A 128 11.28 -6.45 18.51
C PRO A 128 10.48 -7.17 17.41
N SER A 129 9.51 -8.01 17.79
CA SER A 129 8.57 -8.66 16.86
C SER A 129 7.69 -7.68 16.10
N LEU A 130 7.08 -6.71 16.80
CA LEU A 130 6.19 -5.71 16.18
C LEU A 130 6.96 -4.83 15.18
N TYR A 131 8.18 -4.41 15.53
CA TYR A 131 9.04 -3.65 14.62
C TYR A 131 9.46 -4.45 13.39
N LYS A 132 9.75 -5.76 13.53
CA LYS A 132 10.03 -6.63 12.39
C LYS A 132 8.83 -6.78 11.47
N GLU A 133 7.64 -6.97 12.04
CA GLU A 133 6.41 -7.09 11.27
C GLU A 133 6.09 -5.81 10.49
N ALA A 134 6.14 -4.66 11.16
CA ALA A 134 5.95 -3.37 10.49
C ALA A 134 7.00 -3.14 9.38
N ASP A 135 8.26 -3.52 9.61
CA ASP A 135 9.32 -3.40 8.60
C ASP A 135 9.02 -4.26 7.35
N GLN A 136 8.52 -5.48 7.52
CA GLN A 136 8.08 -6.32 6.39
C GLN A 136 6.95 -5.65 5.61
N ALA A 137 5.93 -5.11 6.29
CA ALA A 137 4.84 -4.40 5.64
C ALA A 137 5.35 -3.17 4.86
N CYS A 138 6.24 -2.37 5.45
CA CYS A 138 6.88 -1.24 4.78
C CYS A 138 7.68 -1.66 3.53
N LYS A 139 8.42 -2.78 3.59
CA LYS A 139 9.14 -3.33 2.44
C LYS A 139 8.20 -3.74 1.32
N LEU A 140 7.08 -4.40 1.64
CA LEU A 140 6.06 -4.77 0.66
C LEU A 140 5.46 -3.52 0.00
N ILE A 141 5.06 -2.51 0.77
CA ILE A 141 4.53 -1.26 0.25
C ILE A 141 5.55 -0.56 -0.66
N SER A 142 6.80 -0.43 -0.20
CA SER A 142 7.88 0.19 -0.98
C SER A 142 8.14 -0.54 -2.31
N SER A 143 8.12 -1.87 -2.30
CA SER A 143 8.27 -2.68 -3.50
C SER A 143 7.16 -2.42 -4.52
N ARG A 144 5.93 -2.21 -4.03
CA ARG A 144 4.75 -1.95 -4.87
C ARG A 144 4.74 -0.51 -5.40
N LEU A 145 5.15 0.47 -4.59
CA LEU A 145 5.36 1.86 -5.01
C LEU A 145 6.47 2.00 -6.06
N SER A 146 7.46 1.12 -6.04
CA SER A 146 8.60 1.14 -6.97
C SER A 146 8.29 0.45 -8.29
N ARG A 147 7.33 -0.49 -8.31
CA ARG A 147 6.95 -1.26 -9.51
C ARG A 147 6.15 -0.43 -10.53
N GLY A 148 5.81 0.83 -10.20
CA GLY A 148 4.91 1.66 -10.98
C GLY A 148 3.48 1.10 -10.99
N ILE A 149 2.53 1.88 -11.49
CA ILE A 149 1.19 1.40 -11.87
C ILE A 149 1.36 0.58 -13.16
N GLY A 150 2.14 -0.50 -13.09
CA GLY A 150 2.32 -1.43 -14.17
C GLY A 150 1.11 -2.34 -14.20
N ILE A 151 0.25 -2.19 -15.20
CA ILE A 151 -0.57 -3.31 -15.68
C ILE A 151 0.45 -4.39 -16.05
N ALA A 152 0.72 -5.33 -15.15
CA ALA A 152 1.59 -6.45 -15.46
C ALA A 152 0.87 -7.30 -16.51
N PRO A 153 1.42 -7.52 -17.73
CA PRO A 153 0.93 -8.59 -18.57
C PRO A 153 1.20 -9.91 -17.82
N LEU A 154 0.18 -10.77 -17.74
CA LEU A 154 0.19 -12.09 -17.08
C LEU A 154 1.10 -13.12 -17.79
N THR A 155 2.27 -12.73 -18.27
CA THR A 155 3.16 -13.61 -19.03
C THR A 155 4.61 -13.36 -18.64
N ALA A 156 5.08 -14.11 -17.64
CA ALA A 156 6.35 -14.84 -17.68
C ALA A 156 6.57 -15.59 -16.35
N MET A 157 5.68 -16.53 -16.01
CA MET A 157 6.09 -17.68 -15.20
C MET A 157 6.66 -18.72 -16.16
N VAL A 158 7.89 -18.48 -16.63
CA VAL A 158 8.67 -19.56 -17.27
C VAL A 158 9.18 -20.42 -16.12
N ILE A 159 8.60 -21.61 -16.03
CA ILE A 159 9.00 -22.65 -15.08
C ILE A 159 10.46 -23.02 -15.37
N ALA A 160 11.39 -22.49 -14.59
CA ALA A 160 12.75 -23.02 -14.51
C ALA A 160 12.70 -24.25 -13.62
N GLY A 161 12.47 -25.41 -14.24
CA GLY A 161 12.44 -26.68 -13.54
C GLY A 161 12.63 -27.86 -14.47
N VAL A 162 13.87 -28.08 -14.93
CA VAL A 162 14.48 -29.42 -15.02
C VAL A 162 16.01 -29.23 -14.93
N VAL A 163 16.58 -29.49 -13.75
CA VAL A 163 17.98 -29.93 -13.63
C VAL A 163 17.93 -31.45 -13.54
N GLY A 164 18.57 -32.15 -14.47
CA GLY A 164 18.95 -33.55 -14.28
C GLY A 164 18.80 -34.48 -15.48
N ALA A 165 19.93 -34.77 -16.11
CA ALA A 165 20.27 -35.99 -16.87
C ALA A 165 19.60 -36.24 -18.25
N GLY A 166 20.39 -36.10 -19.32
CA GLY A 166 20.00 -36.60 -20.64
C GLY A 166 20.85 -36.10 -21.81
N ALA A 167 22.18 -36.07 -21.67
CA ALA A 167 23.07 -35.86 -22.81
C ALA A 167 23.04 -37.09 -23.74
N ALA A 168 22.01 -37.17 -24.60
CA ALA A 168 22.00 -37.96 -25.84
C ALA A 168 20.58 -37.92 -26.43
N HIS A 169 20.21 -36.88 -27.19
CA HIS A 169 19.15 -37.03 -28.20
C HIS A 169 19.18 -35.94 -29.28
N ALA A 170 20.33 -35.28 -29.50
CA ALA A 170 20.53 -34.34 -30.61
C ALA A 170 20.97 -35.02 -31.92
N LEU A 171 21.21 -36.33 -31.94
CA LEU A 171 21.71 -37.05 -33.13
C LEU A 171 20.63 -37.80 -33.92
N ILE A 172 19.39 -37.91 -33.43
CA ILE A 172 18.32 -38.64 -34.14
C ILE A 172 17.62 -37.75 -35.19
N TYR A 173 17.58 -36.43 -34.98
CA TYR A 173 16.90 -35.52 -35.91
C TYR A 173 17.68 -35.25 -37.21
N LEU A 174 19.02 -35.32 -37.18
CA LEU A 174 19.84 -35.09 -38.38
C LEU A 174 20.01 -36.33 -39.26
N ALA A 175 19.84 -37.54 -38.72
CA ALA A 175 19.93 -38.78 -39.49
C ALA A 175 18.67 -39.09 -40.31
N ARG A 176 17.51 -38.51 -39.98
CA ARG A 176 16.25 -38.75 -40.72
C ARG A 176 16.05 -37.83 -41.94
N SER A 177 16.83 -36.75 -42.06
CA SER A 177 16.75 -35.81 -43.20
C SER A 177 17.49 -36.29 -44.47
N LYS A 178 18.45 -37.22 -44.34
CA LYS A 178 19.25 -37.72 -45.48
C LYS A 178 18.66 -38.93 -46.23
N LYS A 179 17.49 -39.46 -45.82
CA LYS A 179 16.90 -40.69 -46.41
C LYS A 179 15.56 -40.47 -47.13
N SER A 180 15.22 -39.24 -47.50
CA SER A 180 13.99 -38.94 -48.26
C SER A 180 14.23 -37.97 -49.41
N PHE A 181 15.29 -38.24 -50.20
CA PHE A 181 15.34 -37.80 -51.59
C PHE A 181 16.20 -38.82 -52.36
N SER A 182 15.56 -39.93 -52.71
CA SER A 182 15.89 -40.70 -53.91
C SER A 182 14.79 -40.45 -54.92
#